data_AF-W9KB46-F1
#
_entry.id   AF-W9KB46-F1
#
_cell.length_a   1.000
_cell.length_b   1.000
_cell.length_c   1.000
_cell.angle_alpha   90.00
_cell.angle_beta   90.00
_cell.angle_gamma   90.00
#
_symmetry.space_group_name_H-M   'P 1'
#
loop_
_entity.id
_entity.type
_entity.pdbx_description
1 polymer ?
#
loop_
_entity_poly.entity_id
_entity_poly.type
_entity_poly.pdbx_seq_one_letter_code
_entity_poly.pdbx_strand_id
1 'polypeptide(L)'
;MAYNPRMSIIPTSQQQSRTRKKEEEADAFMRLPDREIVGCITDIGINFTVADLQKPNAAHVQQIFEWFAELLLNATRETVEPAMRAAAEDIVGEYSDVIPPDTRNLMGFYVSLRRLLFECGITDFSFNDLYKPTYDRLVKIFSYLINFVRFRESQTAVIDQYYNKAESTKTRIETLYAENQENEGRLEDMKHNRKAMEAQVREKTMRNEELKKRLLELRRNQERVAARLEEAKQKKGELTAVLEQKTHEKVTLKQESTKLRPYVLQSASDLQENLAELREILNNDKSHIDALDRRARALQTSTDSFSVVSTDVASCIKILDEIAAELAKEEEELARNAKQRDALSERGNNAREVERTETMLKRQLNKWTERTEKLREQSNQKAREAKEKMHELRAVHKQLTEEQTEKGKEMEVRRVRIEQTEKKMLDLKENIENEVHSAHEEYRKMEAHIKLYIAEMEQAIA
;
A
#
# COMPACT_ATOMS: atom_id res chain seq x y z
N MET A 1 50.83 -52.86 46.88
CA MET A 1 50.80 -51.90 45.76
C MET A 1 50.57 -50.52 46.34
N ALA A 2 51.62 -49.70 46.41
CA ALA A 2 51.56 -48.32 46.88
C ALA A 2 51.39 -47.42 45.65
N TYR A 3 50.33 -46.60 45.62
CA TYR A 3 50.07 -45.66 44.54
C TYR A 3 50.26 -44.23 45.05
N ASN A 4 51.20 -43.52 44.44
CA ASN A 4 51.56 -42.13 44.71
C ASN A 4 50.51 -41.15 44.14
N PRO A 5 50.12 -40.09 44.87
CA PRO A 5 49.43 -38.95 44.28
C PRO A 5 50.45 -37.84 43.99
N ARG A 6 50.81 -37.64 42.72
CA ARG A 6 51.45 -36.38 42.28
C ARG A 6 50.38 -35.46 41.71
N MET A 7 49.97 -34.49 42.52
CA MET A 7 49.25 -33.31 42.05
C MET A 7 50.12 -32.50 41.08
N SER A 8 49.61 -32.23 39.88
CA SER A 8 50.14 -31.21 38.99
C SER A 8 49.46 -29.89 39.33
N ILE A 9 50.18 -28.97 39.97
CA ILE A 9 49.78 -27.57 40.13
C ILE A 9 50.23 -26.86 38.85
N ILE A 10 49.32 -26.71 37.89
CA ILE A 10 49.50 -25.77 36.79
C ILE A 10 49.06 -24.40 37.32
N PRO A 11 49.92 -23.35 37.27
CA PRO A 11 49.53 -22.04 37.76
C PRO A 11 48.46 -21.42 36.86
N THR A 12 47.25 -21.25 37.40
CA THR A 12 46.07 -20.62 36.78
C THR A 12 46.27 -19.14 36.39
N SER A 13 47.40 -18.53 36.75
CA SER A 13 47.70 -17.12 36.50
C SER A 13 48.05 -16.79 35.04
N GLN A 14 48.52 -17.76 34.24
CA GLN A 14 48.91 -17.51 32.85
C GLN A 14 47.73 -17.50 31.85
N GLN A 15 46.61 -18.15 32.16
CA GLN A 15 45.42 -18.09 31.31
C GLN A 15 44.63 -16.80 31.54
N GLN A 16 44.46 -16.34 32.79
CA GLN A 16 43.79 -15.06 33.10
C GLN A 16 44.52 -13.84 32.55
N SER A 17 45.86 -13.87 32.49
CA SER A 17 46.63 -12.74 31.93
C SER A 17 46.50 -12.63 30.41
N ARG A 18 46.32 -13.75 29.69
CA ARG A 18 46.07 -13.76 28.24
C ARG A 18 44.66 -13.26 27.89
N THR A 19 43.63 -13.61 28.67
CA THR A 19 42.27 -13.09 28.45
C THR A 19 42.18 -11.60 28.76
N ARG A 20 42.77 -11.14 29.89
CA ARG A 20 42.86 -9.71 30.21
C ARG A 20 43.59 -8.91 29.13
N LYS A 21 44.71 -9.42 28.62
CA LYS A 21 45.47 -8.74 27.57
C LYS A 21 44.68 -8.62 26.25
N LYS A 22 43.87 -9.63 25.92
CA LYS A 22 42.98 -9.62 24.74
C LYS A 22 41.78 -8.68 24.92
N GLU A 23 41.23 -8.58 26.13
CA GLU A 23 40.20 -7.61 26.48
C GLU A 23 40.73 -6.17 26.46
N GLU A 24 41.95 -5.94 26.94
CA GLU A 24 42.63 -4.63 26.89
C GLU A 24 42.94 -4.19 25.44
N GLU A 25 43.34 -5.13 24.57
CA GLU A 25 43.56 -4.85 23.14
C GLU A 25 42.24 -4.55 22.39
N ALA A 26 41.15 -5.26 22.70
CA ALA A 26 39.83 -4.99 22.14
C ALA A 26 39.25 -3.66 22.65
N ASP A 27 39.40 -3.37 23.95
CA ASP A 27 39.02 -2.10 24.56
C ASP A 27 39.80 -0.92 23.95
N ALA A 28 41.09 -1.10 23.63
CA ALA A 28 41.91 -0.07 23.00
C ALA A 28 41.47 0.23 21.56
N PHE A 29 41.02 -0.78 20.82
CA PHE A 29 40.49 -0.61 19.45
C PHE A 29 39.11 0.05 19.44
N MET A 30 38.29 -0.19 20.47
CA MET A 30 36.93 0.31 20.55
C MET A 30 36.82 1.71 21.17
N ARG A 31 37.87 2.21 21.84
CA ARG A 31 37.89 3.57 22.43
C ARG A 31 37.96 4.65 21.35
N LEU A 32 36.98 5.55 21.38
CA LEU A 32 36.94 6.72 20.52
C LEU A 32 37.66 7.91 21.19
N PRO A 33 38.22 8.85 20.41
CA PRO A 33 38.79 10.06 20.97
C PRO A 33 37.70 10.96 21.55
N ASP A 34 38.02 11.70 22.63
CA ASP A 34 37.08 12.57 23.35
C ASP A 34 36.27 13.51 22.44
N ARG A 35 36.92 14.05 21.40
CA ARG A 35 36.29 14.96 20.44
C ARG A 35 35.22 14.26 19.61
N GLU A 36 35.41 13.00 19.25
CA GLU A 36 34.40 12.23 18.52
C GLU A 36 33.24 11.83 19.43
N ILE A 37 33.53 11.43 20.67
CA ILE A 37 32.48 11.12 21.66
C ILE A 37 31.58 12.33 21.88
N VAL A 38 32.21 13.49 22.11
CA VAL A 38 31.50 14.76 22.28
C VAL A 38 30.72 15.16 21.03
N GLY A 39 31.33 15.02 19.85
CA GLY A 39 30.66 15.28 18.57
C GLY A 39 29.41 14.44 18.39
N CYS A 40 29.51 13.11 18.55
CA CYS A 40 28.37 12.21 18.40
C CYS A 40 27.27 12.47 19.44
N ILE A 41 27.60 12.76 20.70
CA ILE A 41 26.60 13.10 21.73
C ILE A 41 25.90 14.44 21.40
N THR A 42 26.65 15.40 20.86
CA THR A 42 26.09 16.69 20.43
C THR A 42 25.19 16.54 19.21
N ASP A 43 25.56 15.68 18.25
CA ASP A 43 24.75 15.36 17.07
C ASP A 43 23.42 14.67 17.44
N ILE A 44 23.40 13.94 18.56
CA ILE A 44 22.19 13.33 19.13
C ILE A 44 21.26 14.37 19.79
N GLY A 45 21.73 15.62 19.99
CA GLY A 45 20.92 16.74 20.46
C GLY A 45 21.19 17.16 21.92
N ILE A 46 22.22 16.62 22.57
CA ILE A 46 22.62 17.01 23.93
C ILE A 46 23.88 17.85 23.88
N ASN A 47 23.82 19.08 24.39
CA ASN A 47 24.99 19.96 24.46
C ASN A 47 26.01 19.42 25.46
N PHE A 48 27.00 18.68 24.97
CA PHE A 48 28.04 18.06 25.76
C PHE A 48 29.40 18.63 25.34
N THR A 49 30.30 18.92 26.29
CA THR A 49 31.64 19.45 25.97
C THR A 49 32.74 18.51 26.43
N VAL A 50 33.96 18.69 25.89
CA VAL A 50 35.14 17.91 26.33
C VAL A 50 35.44 18.14 27.82
N ALA A 51 35.14 19.34 28.34
CA ALA A 51 35.29 19.62 29.77
C ALA A 51 34.29 18.83 30.62
N ASP A 52 33.05 18.65 30.14
CA ASP A 52 32.03 17.84 30.80
C ASP A 52 32.39 16.35 30.76
N LEU A 53 33.06 15.88 29.71
CA LEU A 53 33.58 14.51 29.66
C LEU A 53 34.70 14.29 30.68
N GLN A 54 35.66 15.22 30.76
CA GLN A 54 36.80 15.14 31.69
C GLN A 54 36.39 15.30 33.16
N LYS A 55 35.33 16.08 33.43
CA LYS A 55 34.74 16.27 34.76
C LYS A 55 33.24 15.98 34.70
N PRO A 56 32.86 14.70 34.71
CA PRO A 56 31.47 14.31 34.49
C PRO A 56 30.56 14.72 35.65
N ASN A 57 29.50 15.45 35.30
CA ASN A 57 28.40 15.75 36.22
C ASN A 57 27.38 14.61 36.17
N ALA A 58 27.08 14.01 37.32
CA ALA A 58 26.14 12.89 37.44
C ALA A 58 24.76 13.18 36.82
N ALA A 59 24.22 14.39 37.01
CA ALA A 59 22.91 14.75 36.45
C ALA A 59 22.93 14.80 34.92
N HIS A 60 24.00 15.37 34.35
CA HIS A 60 24.15 15.48 32.89
C HIS A 60 24.37 14.10 32.25
N VAL A 61 25.14 13.24 32.92
CA VAL A 61 25.39 11.86 32.47
C VAL A 61 24.11 11.01 32.52
N GLN A 62 23.30 11.16 33.56
CA GLN A 62 22.00 10.48 33.65
C GLN A 62 21.07 10.90 32.51
N GLN A 63 21.01 12.19 32.20
CA GLN A 63 20.24 12.69 31.07
C GLN A 63 20.72 12.06 29.75
N ILE A 64 22.03 11.98 29.51
CA ILE A 64 22.59 11.35 28.31
C ILE A 64 22.17 9.88 28.22
N PHE A 65 22.27 9.12 29.31
CA PHE A 65 21.82 7.74 29.30
C PHE A 65 20.31 7.60 29.10
N GLU A 66 19.52 8.53 29.62
CA GLU A 66 18.06 8.54 29.43
C GLU A 66 17.69 8.66 27.97
N TRP A 67 18.33 9.60 27.27
CA TRP A 67 18.19 9.75 25.83
C TRP A 67 18.61 8.51 25.04
N PHE A 68 19.72 7.86 25.41
CA PHE A 68 20.12 6.64 24.72
C PHE A 68 19.14 5.48 24.94
N ALA A 69 18.57 5.35 26.14
CA ALA A 69 17.55 4.35 26.40
C ALA A 69 16.25 4.65 25.63
N GLU A 70 15.86 5.91 25.52
CA GLU A 70 14.71 6.33 24.72
C GLU A 70 14.96 6.03 23.23
N LEU A 71 16.11 6.41 22.69
CA LEU A 71 16.45 6.24 21.27
C LEU A 71 16.61 4.77 20.83
N LEU A 72 17.16 3.93 21.70
CA LEU A 72 17.50 2.54 21.37
C LEU A 72 16.44 1.53 21.82
N LEU A 73 15.75 1.79 22.92
CA LEU A 73 14.78 0.86 23.50
C LEU A 73 13.34 1.40 23.50
N ASN A 74 13.11 2.66 23.09
CA ASN A 74 11.84 3.38 23.31
C ASN A 74 11.39 3.32 24.79
N ALA A 75 12.36 3.27 25.70
CA ALA A 75 12.14 3.22 27.14
C ALA A 75 12.00 4.64 27.68
N THR A 76 10.77 5.16 27.71
CA THR A 76 10.45 6.45 28.32
C THR A 76 9.94 6.26 29.74
N ARG A 77 9.90 7.33 30.52
CA ARG A 77 9.26 7.33 31.84
C ARG A 77 7.83 6.79 31.79
N GLU A 78 7.09 7.09 30.72
CA GLU A 78 5.71 6.66 30.52
C GLU A 78 5.57 5.17 30.22
N THR A 79 6.57 4.52 29.60
CA THR A 79 6.53 3.08 29.34
C THR A 79 7.06 2.26 30.52
N VAL A 80 8.03 2.80 31.27
CA VAL A 80 8.65 2.12 32.42
C VAL A 80 7.80 2.24 33.68
N GLU A 81 7.19 3.39 33.94
CA GLU A 81 6.45 3.64 35.19
C GLU A 81 5.26 2.70 35.41
N PRO A 82 4.39 2.39 34.42
CA PRO A 82 3.29 1.46 34.59
C PRO A 82 3.77 0.03 34.88
N ALA A 83 4.81 -0.42 34.17
CA ALA A 83 5.39 -1.75 34.37
C ALA A 83 6.04 -1.88 35.75
N MET A 84 6.77 -0.86 36.20
CA MET A 84 7.40 -0.84 37.52
C MET A 84 6.39 -0.67 38.66
N ARG A 85 5.28 0.05 38.42
CA ARG A 85 4.15 0.15 39.36
C ARG A 85 3.50 -1.22 39.55
N ALA A 86 3.13 -1.89 38.47
CA ALA A 86 2.53 -3.22 38.51
C ALA A 86 3.46 -4.24 39.19
N ALA A 87 4.75 -4.22 38.87
CA ALA A 87 5.73 -5.10 39.53
C ALA A 87 5.88 -4.82 41.04
N ALA A 88 5.79 -3.55 41.47
CA ALA A 88 5.84 -3.20 42.89
C ALA A 88 4.57 -3.63 43.63
N GLU A 89 3.40 -3.47 43.00
CA GLU A 89 2.11 -3.95 43.51
C GLU A 89 2.08 -5.48 43.62
N ASP A 90 2.65 -6.20 42.66
CA ASP A 90 2.74 -7.67 42.70
C ASP A 90 3.66 -8.19 43.82
N ILE A 91 4.75 -7.50 44.13
CA ILE A 91 5.75 -7.95 45.12
C ILE A 91 5.37 -7.53 46.55
N VAL A 92 4.88 -6.29 46.73
CA VAL A 92 4.71 -5.66 48.05
C VAL A 92 3.22 -5.36 48.36
N GLY A 93 2.30 -5.62 47.42
CA GLY A 93 0.86 -5.47 47.63
C GLY A 93 0.45 -4.06 48.05
N GLU A 94 -0.28 -3.96 49.16
CA GLU A 94 -0.80 -2.71 49.74
C GLU A 94 0.29 -1.74 50.25
N TYR A 95 1.55 -2.18 50.34
CA TYR A 95 2.69 -1.35 50.74
C TYR A 95 3.56 -0.91 49.55
N SER A 96 3.01 -0.91 48.33
CA SER A 96 3.73 -0.49 47.12
C SER A 96 4.28 0.94 47.18
N ASP A 97 3.71 1.81 48.02
CA ASP A 97 4.15 3.18 48.27
C ASP A 97 5.38 3.31 49.17
N VAL A 98 5.86 2.22 49.78
CA VAL A 98 7.08 2.23 50.62
C VAL A 98 8.33 2.56 49.81
N ILE A 99 8.35 2.22 48.52
CA ILE A 99 9.41 2.61 47.59
C ILE A 99 8.94 3.83 46.79
N PRO A 100 9.61 4.99 46.92
CA PRO A 100 9.24 6.17 46.17
C PRO A 100 9.17 5.91 44.66
N PRO A 101 8.21 6.52 43.94
CA PRO A 101 8.01 6.33 42.50
C PRO A 101 9.29 6.64 41.69
N ASP A 102 10.08 7.61 42.13
CA ASP A 102 11.33 7.97 41.47
C ASP A 102 12.41 6.87 41.62
N THR A 103 12.48 6.21 42.78
CA THR A 103 13.45 5.12 43.03
C THR A 103 13.11 3.86 42.23
N ARG A 104 11.82 3.50 42.13
CA ARG A 104 11.40 2.36 41.30
C ARG A 104 11.59 2.64 39.81
N ASN A 105 11.29 3.85 39.34
CA ASN A 105 11.44 4.21 37.93
C ASN A 105 12.92 4.22 37.54
N LEU A 106 13.79 4.74 38.41
CA LEU A 106 15.24 4.68 38.23
C LEU A 106 15.75 3.22 38.20
N MET A 107 15.19 2.32 39.02
CA MET A 107 15.56 0.91 38.99
C MET A 107 15.13 0.24 37.67
N GLY A 108 13.91 0.51 37.20
CA GLY A 108 13.43 0.01 35.91
C GLY A 108 14.29 0.52 34.75
N PHE A 109 14.66 1.79 34.80
CA PHE A 109 15.58 2.41 33.86
C PHE A 109 16.98 1.77 33.89
N TYR A 110 17.54 1.55 35.08
CA TYR A 110 18.83 0.88 35.26
C TYR A 110 18.84 -0.54 34.68
N VAL A 111 17.76 -1.31 34.87
CA VAL A 111 17.65 -2.67 34.29
C VAL A 111 17.65 -2.62 32.77
N SER A 112 16.89 -1.69 32.17
CA SER A 112 16.85 -1.48 30.72
C SER A 112 18.23 -1.08 30.16
N LEU A 113 18.90 -0.12 30.79
CA LEU A 113 20.26 0.29 30.42
C LEU A 113 21.26 -0.84 30.57
N ARG A 114 21.21 -1.61 31.66
CA ARG A 114 22.13 -2.72 31.88
C ARG A 114 21.98 -3.77 30.80
N ARG A 115 20.75 -4.07 30.37
CA ARG A 115 20.49 -4.99 29.27
C ARG A 115 21.06 -4.45 27.96
N LEU A 116 20.83 -3.18 27.65
CA LEU A 116 21.39 -2.53 26.47
C LEU A 116 22.92 -2.58 26.46
N LEU A 117 23.55 -2.15 27.56
CA LEU A 117 25.00 -2.09 27.68
C LEU A 117 25.62 -3.49 27.64
N PHE A 118 24.92 -4.51 28.14
CA PHE A 118 25.33 -5.90 27.99
C PHE A 118 25.41 -6.32 26.52
N GLU A 119 24.40 -5.98 25.70
CA GLU A 119 24.41 -6.22 24.25
C GLU A 119 25.49 -5.40 23.53
N CYS A 120 25.81 -4.20 24.04
CA CYS A 120 26.93 -3.41 23.55
C CYS A 120 28.31 -3.99 23.93
N GLY A 121 28.38 -4.98 24.84
CA GLY A 121 29.61 -5.63 25.28
C GLY A 121 30.16 -5.17 26.65
N ILE A 122 29.39 -4.41 27.42
CA ILE A 122 29.73 -3.97 28.77
C ILE A 122 28.95 -4.80 29.79
N THR A 123 29.64 -5.71 30.45
CA THR A 123 29.02 -6.68 31.36
C THR A 123 28.95 -6.20 32.82
N ASP A 124 29.71 -5.16 33.16
CA ASP A 124 29.96 -4.73 34.53
C ASP A 124 29.34 -3.36 34.88
N PHE A 125 28.33 -2.89 34.14
CA PHE A 125 27.63 -1.63 34.42
C PHE A 125 27.06 -1.58 35.85
N SER A 126 27.23 -0.44 36.53
CA SER A 126 26.91 -0.28 37.95
C SER A 126 26.25 1.08 38.24
N PHE A 127 25.58 1.22 39.38
CA PHE A 127 25.02 2.52 39.81
C PHE A 127 26.08 3.61 40.03
N ASN A 128 27.35 3.25 40.25
CA ASN A 128 28.43 4.22 40.33
C ASN A 128 28.61 4.97 39.01
N ASP A 129 28.27 4.35 37.87
CA ASP A 129 28.34 4.97 36.55
C ASP A 129 27.31 6.09 36.35
N LEU A 130 26.21 6.04 37.12
CA LEU A 130 25.15 7.04 37.10
C LEU A 130 25.35 8.12 38.17
N TYR A 131 25.80 7.76 39.38
CA TYR A 131 25.90 8.68 40.51
C TYR A 131 27.29 9.27 40.75
N LYS A 132 28.34 8.53 40.38
CA LYS A 132 29.74 8.93 40.53
C LYS A 132 30.54 8.56 39.28
N PRO A 133 30.15 9.09 38.11
CA PRO A 133 30.82 8.76 36.87
C PRO A 133 32.31 9.09 36.93
N THR A 134 33.15 8.21 36.38
CA THR A 134 34.57 8.47 36.19
C THR A 134 34.88 8.60 34.71
N TYR A 135 35.82 9.49 34.38
CA TYR A 135 36.20 9.78 33.00
C TYR A 135 36.54 8.51 32.21
N ASP A 136 37.47 7.68 32.69
CA ASP A 136 37.91 6.48 31.98
C ASP A 136 36.79 5.48 31.71
N ARG A 137 35.81 5.42 32.62
CA ARG A 137 34.69 4.49 32.54
C ARG A 137 33.60 5.01 31.61
N LEU A 138 33.30 6.31 31.65
CA LEU A 138 32.39 6.94 30.68
C LEU A 138 32.92 6.91 29.26
N VAL A 139 34.22 7.17 29.06
CA VAL A 139 34.84 7.08 27.73
C VAL A 139 34.68 5.66 27.17
N LYS A 140 34.91 4.63 27.99
CA LYS A 140 34.67 3.24 27.60
C LYS A 140 33.18 3.02 27.27
N ILE A 141 32.28 3.42 28.16
CA ILE A 141 30.84 3.18 27.98
C ILE A 141 30.29 3.86 26.72
N PHE A 142 30.55 5.16 26.56
CA PHE A 142 30.08 5.91 25.39
C PHE A 142 30.73 5.43 24.10
N SER A 143 32.00 5.03 24.10
CA SER A 143 32.62 4.51 22.87
C SER A 143 31.93 3.24 22.39
N TYR A 144 31.63 2.30 23.30
CA TYR A 144 30.94 1.06 22.98
C TYR A 144 29.50 1.31 22.52
N LEU A 145 28.81 2.24 23.19
CA LEU A 145 27.45 2.64 22.85
C LEU A 145 27.36 3.34 21.48
N ILE A 146 28.28 4.27 21.20
CA ILE A 146 28.36 4.96 19.90
C ILE A 146 28.68 3.97 18.78
N ASN A 147 29.60 3.03 19.01
CA ASN A 147 29.91 1.99 18.03
C ASN A 147 28.69 1.08 17.76
N PHE A 148 27.89 0.78 18.78
CA PHE A 148 26.62 0.07 18.62
C PHE A 148 25.61 0.86 17.79
N VAL A 149 25.45 2.17 18.04
CA VAL A 149 24.59 3.04 17.24
C VAL A 149 25.06 3.11 15.79
N ARG A 150 26.36 3.31 15.55
CA ARG A 150 26.95 3.31 14.19
C ARG A 150 26.70 1.99 13.46
N PHE A 151 26.82 0.86 14.17
CA PHE A 151 26.48 -0.45 13.62
C PHE A 151 25.00 -0.56 13.28
N ARG A 152 24.10 -0.15 14.17
CA ARG A 152 22.65 -0.11 13.91
C ARG A 152 22.33 0.73 12.67
N GLU A 153 22.90 1.93 12.56
CA GLU A 153 22.69 2.82 11.42
C GLU A 153 23.18 2.20 10.11
N SER A 154 24.31 1.48 10.13
CA SER A 154 24.80 0.76 8.95
C SER A 154 23.84 -0.35 8.48
N GLN A 155 23.06 -0.92 9.41
CA GLN A 155 22.09 -1.98 9.12
C GLN A 155 20.68 -1.45 8.81
N THR A 156 20.41 -0.16 9.03
CA THR A 156 19.08 0.44 8.79
C THR A 156 18.58 0.17 7.38
N ALA A 157 19.43 0.28 6.34
CA ALA A 157 19.02 0.00 4.97
C ALA A 157 18.53 -1.44 4.73
N VAL A 158 19.13 -2.41 5.42
CA VAL A 158 18.72 -3.82 5.36
C VAL A 158 17.41 -4.03 6.11
N ILE A 159 17.30 -3.45 7.30
CA ILE A 159 16.09 -3.51 8.13
C ILE A 159 14.91 -2.88 7.37
N ASP A 160 15.09 -1.70 6.79
CA ASP A 160 14.07 -1.00 6.00
C ASP A 160 13.62 -1.84 4.81
N GLN A 161 14.53 -2.55 4.15
CA GLN A 161 14.16 -3.43 3.04
C GLN A 161 13.23 -4.57 3.50
N TYR A 162 13.54 -5.22 4.62
CA TYR A 162 12.69 -6.29 5.17
C TYR A 162 11.39 -5.75 5.74
N TYR A 163 11.43 -4.60 6.40
CA TYR A 163 10.25 -3.92 6.92
C TYR A 163 9.29 -3.55 5.80
N ASN A 164 9.78 -2.90 4.73
CA ASN A 164 8.98 -2.56 3.56
C ASN A 164 8.39 -3.81 2.86
N LYS A 165 9.15 -4.92 2.80
CA LYS A 165 8.63 -6.19 2.28
C LYS A 165 7.50 -6.74 3.16
N ALA A 166 7.67 -6.73 4.49
CA ALA A 166 6.67 -7.17 5.44
C ALA A 166 5.39 -6.30 5.33
N GLU A 167 5.55 -4.98 5.27
CA GLU A 167 4.46 -4.02 5.09
C GLU A 167 3.72 -4.29 3.77
N SER A 168 4.44 -4.42 2.65
CA SER A 168 3.82 -4.73 1.35
C SER A 168 3.07 -6.06 1.34
N THR A 169 3.59 -7.06 2.07
CA THR A 169 2.97 -8.39 2.17
C THR A 169 1.70 -8.29 3.00
N LYS A 170 1.73 -7.54 4.11
CA LYS A 170 0.56 -7.27 4.94
C LYS A 170 -0.53 -6.56 4.14
N THR A 171 -0.20 -5.48 3.43
CA THR A 171 -1.15 -4.78 2.56
C THR A 171 -1.72 -5.72 1.50
N ARG A 172 -0.88 -6.58 0.90
CA ARG A 172 -1.37 -7.56 -0.09
C ARG A 172 -2.34 -8.56 0.53
N ILE A 173 -2.05 -9.06 1.73
CA ILE A 173 -2.95 -9.94 2.47
C ILE A 173 -4.29 -9.24 2.75
N GLU A 174 -4.27 -8.00 3.25
CA GLU A 174 -5.48 -7.22 3.52
C GLU A 174 -6.32 -7.01 2.25
N THR A 175 -5.69 -6.69 1.11
CA THR A 175 -6.41 -6.55 -0.18
C THR A 175 -7.06 -7.87 -0.61
N LEU A 176 -6.34 -9.00 -0.49
CA LEU A 176 -6.87 -10.31 -0.87
C LEU A 176 -8.01 -10.75 0.06
N TYR A 177 -7.93 -10.44 1.36
CA TYR A 177 -9.02 -10.70 2.29
C TYR A 177 -10.27 -9.88 1.95
N ALA A 178 -10.11 -8.60 1.62
CA ALA A 178 -11.22 -7.74 1.20
C ALA A 178 -11.85 -8.23 -0.11
N GLU A 179 -11.04 -8.57 -1.12
CA GLU A 179 -11.51 -9.14 -2.38
C GLU A 179 -12.23 -10.49 -2.18
N ASN A 180 -11.71 -11.35 -1.31
CA ASN A 180 -12.35 -12.63 -1.02
C ASN A 180 -13.70 -12.43 -0.32
N GLN A 181 -13.79 -11.51 0.64
CA GLN A 181 -15.05 -11.19 1.32
C GLN A 181 -16.10 -10.61 0.34
N GLU A 182 -15.68 -9.74 -0.59
CA GLU A 182 -16.56 -9.22 -1.64
C GLU A 182 -17.06 -10.35 -2.56
N ASN A 183 -16.17 -11.25 -2.98
CA ASN A 183 -16.52 -12.37 -3.84
C ASN A 183 -17.44 -13.38 -3.13
N GLU A 184 -17.23 -13.64 -1.84
CA GLU A 184 -18.11 -14.44 -1.01
C GLU A 184 -19.51 -13.81 -0.94
N GLY A 185 -19.61 -12.51 -0.73
CA GLY A 185 -20.88 -11.77 -0.77
C GLY A 185 -21.60 -11.92 -2.12
N ARG A 186 -20.88 -11.71 -3.23
CA ARG A 186 -21.45 -11.91 -4.59
C ARG A 186 -21.91 -13.35 -4.81
N LEU A 187 -21.18 -14.33 -4.31
CA LEU A 187 -21.55 -15.74 -4.42
C LEU A 187 -22.82 -16.06 -3.63
N GLU A 188 -22.98 -15.48 -2.44
CA GLU A 188 -24.21 -15.61 -1.65
C GLU A 188 -25.41 -14.98 -2.37
N ASP A 189 -25.26 -13.79 -2.94
CA ASP A 189 -26.30 -13.13 -3.74
C ASP A 189 -26.70 -13.98 -4.95
N MET A 190 -25.72 -14.52 -5.68
CA MET A 190 -25.98 -15.43 -6.80
C MET A 190 -26.70 -16.71 -6.35
N LYS A 191 -26.33 -17.28 -5.20
CA LYS A 191 -27.02 -18.45 -4.63
C LYS A 191 -28.45 -18.11 -4.23
N HIS A 192 -28.69 -16.94 -3.63
CA HIS A 192 -30.02 -16.49 -3.27
C HIS A 192 -30.90 -16.29 -4.50
N ASN A 193 -30.39 -15.59 -5.51
CA ASN A 193 -31.06 -15.38 -6.79
C ASN A 193 -31.36 -16.70 -7.49
N ARG A 194 -30.42 -17.66 -7.48
CA ARG A 194 -30.65 -18.99 -8.06
C ARG A 194 -31.79 -19.72 -7.35
N LYS A 195 -31.82 -19.71 -6.01
CA LYS A 195 -32.92 -20.33 -5.23
C LYS A 195 -34.26 -19.67 -5.52
N ALA A 196 -34.31 -18.34 -5.59
CA ALA A 196 -35.54 -17.61 -5.92
C ALA A 196 -36.03 -17.94 -7.33
N MET A 197 -35.12 -17.99 -8.31
CA MET A 197 -35.44 -18.37 -9.68
C MET A 197 -35.90 -19.83 -9.78
N GLU A 198 -35.22 -20.77 -9.11
CA GLU A 198 -35.63 -22.18 -9.05
C GLU A 198 -37.05 -22.33 -8.48
N ALA A 199 -37.42 -21.55 -7.46
CA ALA A 199 -38.77 -21.55 -6.90
C ALA A 199 -39.81 -21.05 -7.91
N GLN A 200 -39.53 -19.94 -8.59
CA GLN A 200 -40.43 -19.41 -9.64
C GLN A 200 -40.58 -20.38 -10.82
N VAL A 201 -39.48 -21.02 -11.23
CA VAL A 201 -39.51 -22.04 -12.30
C VAL A 201 -40.38 -23.22 -11.86
N ARG A 202 -40.22 -23.73 -10.63
CA ARG A 202 -41.06 -24.82 -10.10
C ARG A 202 -42.54 -24.47 -10.09
N GLU A 203 -42.89 -23.26 -9.64
CA GLU A 203 -44.27 -22.80 -9.62
C GLU A 203 -44.85 -22.73 -11.05
N LYS A 204 -44.11 -22.12 -11.99
CA LYS A 204 -44.50 -22.07 -13.40
C LYS A 204 -44.64 -23.46 -14.02
N THR A 205 -43.76 -24.40 -13.70
CA THR A 205 -43.87 -25.78 -14.18
C THR A 205 -45.11 -26.48 -13.63
N MET A 206 -45.41 -26.33 -12.33
CA MET A 206 -46.63 -26.91 -11.76
C MET A 206 -47.89 -26.34 -12.38
N ARG A 207 -47.96 -25.01 -12.55
CA ARG A 207 -49.09 -24.35 -13.25
C ARG A 207 -49.23 -24.85 -14.69
N ASN A 208 -48.11 -25.06 -15.39
CA ASN A 208 -48.14 -25.58 -16.76
C ASN A 208 -48.67 -27.04 -16.79
N GLU A 209 -48.26 -27.88 -15.84
CA GLU A 209 -48.79 -29.23 -15.70
C GLU A 209 -50.29 -29.26 -15.37
N GLU A 210 -50.76 -28.38 -14.48
CA GLU A 210 -52.18 -28.21 -14.17
C GLU A 210 -52.97 -27.76 -15.40
N LEU A 211 -52.45 -26.77 -16.14
CA LEU A 211 -53.07 -26.31 -17.39
C LEU A 211 -53.11 -27.41 -18.44
N LYS A 212 -52.04 -28.22 -18.58
CA LYS A 212 -52.04 -29.39 -19.46
C LYS A 212 -53.11 -30.40 -19.07
N LYS A 213 -53.27 -30.70 -17.77
CA LYS A 213 -54.34 -31.59 -17.28
C LYS A 213 -55.72 -31.04 -17.62
N ARG A 214 -55.98 -29.76 -17.33
CA ARG A 214 -57.25 -29.09 -17.66
C ARG A 214 -57.52 -29.08 -19.16
N LEU A 215 -56.52 -28.84 -19.99
CA LEU A 215 -56.65 -28.84 -21.45
C LEU A 215 -57.04 -30.24 -21.94
N LEU A 216 -56.43 -31.29 -21.37
CA LEU A 216 -56.74 -32.68 -21.71
C LEU A 216 -58.15 -33.08 -21.26
N GLU A 217 -58.61 -32.61 -20.10
CA GLU A 217 -60.00 -32.77 -19.63
C GLU A 217 -61.01 -32.02 -20.52
N LEU A 218 -60.71 -30.77 -20.87
CA LEU A 218 -61.55 -29.98 -21.78
C LEU A 218 -61.64 -30.63 -23.16
N ARG A 219 -60.54 -31.17 -23.68
CA ARG A 219 -60.54 -31.92 -24.94
C ARG A 219 -61.43 -33.16 -24.87
N ARG A 220 -61.34 -33.94 -23.78
CA ARG A 220 -62.24 -35.09 -23.56
C ARG A 220 -63.71 -34.66 -23.45
N ASN A 221 -63.98 -33.55 -22.80
CA ASN A 221 -65.33 -32.99 -22.72
C ASN A 221 -65.83 -32.51 -24.08
N GLN A 222 -64.97 -31.86 -24.87
CA GLN A 222 -65.27 -31.46 -26.24
C GLN A 222 -65.58 -32.67 -27.12
N GLU A 223 -64.80 -33.74 -27.05
CA GLU A 223 -65.05 -35.00 -27.77
C GLU A 223 -66.40 -35.62 -27.36
N ARG A 224 -66.73 -35.63 -26.05
CA ARG A 224 -68.04 -36.10 -25.57
C ARG A 224 -69.20 -35.23 -26.08
N VAL A 225 -69.05 -33.91 -26.07
CA VAL A 225 -70.08 -32.98 -26.56
C VAL A 225 -70.25 -33.13 -28.07
N ALA A 226 -69.15 -33.26 -28.82
CA ALA A 226 -69.19 -33.51 -30.26
C ALA A 226 -69.90 -34.84 -30.59
N ALA A 227 -69.62 -35.92 -29.84
CA ALA A 227 -70.31 -37.20 -30.01
C ALA A 227 -71.83 -37.07 -29.73
N ARG A 228 -72.21 -36.37 -28.65
CA ARG A 228 -73.62 -36.08 -28.35
C ARG A 228 -74.29 -35.21 -29.41
N LEU A 229 -73.57 -34.24 -29.97
CA LEU A 229 -74.06 -33.39 -31.05
C LEU A 229 -74.34 -34.23 -32.31
N GLU A 230 -73.44 -35.15 -32.68
CA GLU A 230 -73.66 -36.03 -33.82
C GLU A 230 -74.80 -37.03 -33.59
N GLU A 231 -74.90 -37.61 -32.38
CA GLU A 231 -76.05 -38.44 -32.02
C GLU A 231 -77.36 -37.65 -32.12
N ALA A 232 -77.38 -36.40 -31.64
CA ALA A 232 -78.55 -35.53 -31.72
C ALA A 232 -78.89 -35.14 -33.17
N LYS A 233 -77.88 -34.88 -34.02
CA LYS A 233 -78.08 -34.64 -35.46
C LYS A 233 -78.62 -35.86 -36.17
N GLN A 234 -78.12 -37.05 -35.85
CA GLN A 234 -78.60 -38.31 -36.41
C GLN A 234 -80.06 -38.55 -36.01
N LYS A 235 -80.40 -38.43 -34.72
CA LYS A 235 -81.79 -38.53 -34.25
C LYS A 235 -82.69 -37.47 -34.87
N LYS A 236 -82.21 -36.24 -35.03
CA LYS A 236 -82.94 -35.19 -35.74
C LYS A 236 -83.21 -35.62 -37.18
N GLY A 237 -82.21 -36.14 -37.89
CA GLY A 237 -82.30 -36.68 -39.25
C GLY A 237 -83.35 -37.78 -39.37
N GLU A 238 -83.30 -38.77 -38.47
CA GLU A 238 -84.28 -39.85 -38.38
C GLU A 238 -85.69 -39.33 -38.14
N LEU A 239 -85.87 -38.42 -37.17
CA LEU A 239 -87.16 -37.81 -36.88
C LEU A 239 -87.68 -36.97 -38.04
N THR A 240 -86.81 -36.24 -38.76
CA THR A 240 -87.21 -35.52 -39.97
C THR A 240 -87.63 -36.46 -41.09
N ALA A 241 -86.93 -37.57 -41.30
CA ALA A 241 -87.32 -38.58 -42.30
C ALA A 241 -88.65 -39.24 -41.94
N VAL A 242 -88.87 -39.58 -40.66
CA VAL A 242 -90.16 -40.09 -40.17
C VAL A 242 -91.26 -39.04 -40.34
N LEU A 243 -90.98 -37.77 -40.09
CA LEU A 243 -91.94 -36.68 -40.29
C LEU A 243 -92.27 -36.48 -41.77
N GLU A 244 -91.29 -36.56 -42.67
CA GLU A 244 -91.48 -36.55 -44.12
C GLU A 244 -92.31 -37.75 -44.58
N GLN A 245 -92.03 -38.95 -44.08
CA GLN A 245 -92.83 -40.14 -44.36
C GLN A 245 -94.27 -39.96 -43.87
N LYS A 246 -94.47 -39.51 -42.61
CA LYS A 246 -95.81 -39.32 -42.04
C LYS A 246 -96.57 -38.19 -42.71
N THR A 247 -95.89 -37.13 -43.16
CA THR A 247 -96.52 -36.07 -43.95
C THR A 247 -96.88 -36.56 -45.35
N HIS A 248 -96.05 -37.40 -45.98
CA HIS A 248 -96.39 -38.06 -47.23
C HIS A 248 -97.60 -38.98 -47.07
N GLU A 249 -97.60 -39.87 -46.07
CA GLU A 249 -98.75 -40.73 -45.70
C GLU A 249 -100.02 -39.91 -45.41
N LYS A 250 -99.88 -38.77 -44.71
CA LYS A 250 -100.99 -37.87 -44.47
C LYS A 250 -101.52 -37.24 -45.75
N VAL A 251 -100.64 -36.88 -46.69
CA VAL A 251 -101.03 -36.31 -47.99
C VAL A 251 -101.71 -37.38 -48.85
N THR A 252 -101.20 -38.60 -48.89
CA THR A 252 -101.83 -39.72 -49.62
C THR A 252 -103.17 -40.10 -49.01
N LEU A 253 -103.28 -40.22 -47.67
CA LEU A 253 -104.54 -40.43 -46.96
C LEU A 253 -105.51 -39.25 -47.16
N LYS A 254 -105.01 -38.01 -47.22
CA LYS A 254 -105.83 -36.86 -47.62
C LYS A 254 -106.33 -37.02 -49.05
N GLN A 255 -105.48 -37.45 -49.97
CA GLN A 255 -105.85 -37.68 -51.37
C GLN A 255 -106.91 -38.79 -51.48
N GLU A 256 -106.78 -39.88 -50.74
CA GLU A 256 -107.77 -40.95 -50.61
C GLU A 256 -109.07 -40.49 -49.93
N SER A 257 -108.96 -39.63 -48.91
CA SER A 257 -110.10 -38.95 -48.29
C SER A 257 -110.80 -38.00 -49.27
N THR A 258 -110.07 -37.31 -50.15
CA THR A 258 -110.66 -36.53 -51.26
C THR A 258 -111.29 -37.40 -52.34
N LYS A 259 -110.80 -38.64 -52.56
CA LYS A 259 -111.45 -39.62 -53.45
C LYS A 259 -112.76 -40.18 -52.86
N LEU A 260 -112.88 -40.23 -51.52
CA LEU A 260 -114.09 -40.63 -50.80
C LEU A 260 -115.05 -39.46 -50.50
N ARG A 261 -114.65 -38.23 -50.83
CA ARG A 261 -115.42 -37.00 -50.64
C ARG A 261 -116.64 -36.80 -51.56
N PRO A 262 -116.79 -37.44 -52.73
CA PRO A 262 -118.00 -37.27 -53.55
C PRO A 262 -119.26 -38.01 -53.04
N TYR A 263 -119.17 -38.84 -51.98
CA TYR A 263 -120.30 -39.63 -51.47
C TYR A 263 -120.97 -39.09 -50.20
N VAL A 264 -120.58 -37.92 -49.69
CA VAL A 264 -121.27 -37.30 -48.54
C VAL A 264 -121.71 -35.90 -48.94
N LEU A 265 -122.94 -35.87 -49.44
CA LEU A 265 -123.66 -34.72 -49.97
C LEU A 265 -123.78 -33.57 -48.95
N GLN A 266 -123.80 -32.37 -49.54
CA GLN A 266 -124.75 -31.29 -49.28
C GLN A 266 -124.94 -30.84 -47.83
N SER A 267 -124.20 -29.80 -47.44
CA SER A 267 -124.69 -28.64 -46.63
C SER A 267 -123.52 -27.76 -46.14
N ALA A 268 -122.59 -27.39 -47.01
CA ALA A 268 -121.35 -26.74 -46.58
C ALA A 268 -120.98 -25.46 -47.36
N SER A 269 -121.88 -24.78 -48.08
CA SER A 269 -121.53 -23.53 -48.77
C SER A 269 -121.34 -22.38 -47.78
N ASP A 270 -122.19 -22.28 -46.76
CA ASP A 270 -122.26 -21.06 -45.92
C ASP A 270 -121.36 -21.15 -44.68
N LEU A 271 -120.96 -22.37 -44.30
CA LEU A 271 -119.90 -22.62 -43.31
C LEU A 271 -118.51 -22.60 -43.96
N GLN A 272 -118.36 -22.95 -45.26
CA GLN A 272 -117.06 -22.89 -45.94
C GLN A 272 -116.56 -21.47 -46.17
N GLU A 273 -117.46 -20.50 -46.36
CA GLU A 273 -117.07 -19.11 -46.58
C GLU A 273 -116.47 -18.50 -45.30
N ASN A 274 -117.11 -18.69 -44.14
CA ASN A 274 -116.58 -18.27 -42.83
C ASN A 274 -115.32 -19.05 -42.40
N LEU A 275 -115.23 -20.36 -42.72
CA LEU A 275 -114.05 -21.18 -42.41
C LEU A 275 -112.89 -20.93 -43.39
N ALA A 276 -113.17 -20.50 -44.63
CA ALA A 276 -112.18 -20.03 -45.59
C ALA A 276 -111.64 -18.68 -45.15
N GLU A 277 -112.50 -17.75 -44.74
CA GLU A 277 -112.11 -16.43 -44.25
C GLU A 277 -111.28 -16.54 -42.96
N LEU A 278 -111.72 -17.33 -41.97
CA LEU A 278 -110.92 -17.62 -40.76
C LEU A 278 -109.64 -18.39 -41.07
N ARG A 279 -109.62 -19.25 -42.10
CA ARG A 279 -108.39 -19.89 -42.55
C ARG A 279 -107.43 -18.90 -43.17
N GLU A 280 -107.95 -17.97 -43.95
CA GLU A 280 -107.17 -16.97 -44.68
C GLU A 280 -106.58 -15.96 -43.69
N ILE A 281 -107.36 -15.56 -42.67
CA ILE A 281 -106.88 -14.81 -41.51
C ILE A 281 -105.81 -15.60 -40.76
N LEU A 282 -106.05 -16.87 -40.42
CA LEU A 282 -105.06 -17.72 -39.73
C LEU A 282 -103.78 -17.92 -40.57
N ASN A 283 -103.89 -18.02 -41.89
CA ASN A 283 -102.76 -18.18 -42.78
C ASN A 283 -101.97 -16.86 -42.91
N ASN A 284 -102.67 -15.73 -42.98
CA ASN A 284 -102.07 -14.40 -42.94
C ASN A 284 -101.35 -14.17 -41.61
N ASP A 285 -101.99 -14.47 -40.48
CA ASP A 285 -101.39 -14.36 -39.16
C ASP A 285 -100.18 -15.29 -39.00
N LYS A 286 -100.26 -16.54 -39.50
CA LYS A 286 -99.09 -17.43 -39.53
C LYS A 286 -97.96 -16.88 -40.39
N SER A 287 -98.28 -16.37 -41.58
CA SER A 287 -97.27 -15.76 -42.45
C SER A 287 -96.64 -14.51 -41.84
N HIS A 288 -97.43 -13.74 -41.09
CA HIS A 288 -97.00 -12.56 -40.36
C HIS A 288 -96.13 -12.92 -39.15
N ILE A 289 -96.52 -13.96 -38.39
CA ILE A 289 -95.71 -14.51 -37.30
C ILE A 289 -94.40 -15.09 -37.83
N ASP A 290 -94.41 -15.83 -38.93
CA ASP A 290 -93.19 -16.36 -39.56
C ASP A 290 -92.28 -15.22 -40.07
N ALA A 291 -92.86 -14.15 -40.61
CA ALA A 291 -92.11 -12.96 -41.00
C ALA A 291 -91.48 -12.26 -39.79
N LEU A 292 -92.23 -12.13 -38.68
CA LEU A 292 -91.75 -11.58 -37.42
C LEU A 292 -90.68 -12.46 -36.78
N ASP A 293 -90.81 -13.79 -36.81
CA ASP A 293 -89.81 -14.72 -36.24
C ASP A 293 -88.51 -14.72 -37.06
N ARG A 294 -88.62 -14.65 -38.40
CA ARG A 294 -87.44 -14.43 -39.27
C ARG A 294 -86.75 -13.10 -38.98
N ARG A 295 -87.53 -12.03 -38.77
CA ARG A 295 -87.00 -10.71 -38.42
C ARG A 295 -86.36 -10.70 -37.03
N ALA A 296 -86.97 -11.38 -36.05
CA ALA A 296 -86.44 -11.52 -34.70
C ALA A 296 -85.12 -12.29 -34.71
N ARG A 297 -85.02 -13.38 -35.47
CA ARG A 297 -83.76 -14.13 -35.64
C ARG A 297 -82.68 -13.30 -36.34
N ALA A 298 -83.03 -12.55 -37.39
CA ALA A 298 -82.09 -11.66 -38.07
C ALA A 298 -81.57 -10.56 -37.13
N LEU A 299 -82.45 -9.96 -36.32
CA LEU A 299 -82.08 -8.99 -35.29
C LEU A 299 -81.22 -9.62 -34.18
N GLN A 300 -81.50 -10.86 -33.78
CA GLN A 300 -80.69 -11.58 -32.82
C GLN A 300 -79.27 -11.81 -33.36
N THR A 301 -79.11 -12.29 -34.60
CA THR A 301 -77.79 -12.47 -35.23
C THR A 301 -77.03 -11.15 -35.36
N SER A 302 -77.73 -10.06 -35.67
CA SER A 302 -77.13 -8.73 -35.68
C SER A 302 -76.68 -8.30 -34.28
N THR A 303 -77.46 -8.60 -33.25
CA THR A 303 -77.14 -8.28 -31.85
C THR A 303 -75.91 -9.06 -31.37
N ASP A 304 -75.84 -10.35 -31.71
CA ASP A 304 -74.69 -11.20 -31.38
C ASP A 304 -73.44 -10.67 -32.10
N SER A 305 -73.56 -10.21 -33.35
CA SER A 305 -72.46 -9.59 -34.11
C SER A 305 -71.98 -8.28 -33.47
N PHE A 306 -72.90 -7.41 -33.03
CA PHE A 306 -72.55 -6.20 -32.28
C PHE A 306 -71.89 -6.51 -30.94
N SER A 307 -72.26 -7.61 -30.28
CA SER A 307 -71.63 -8.02 -29.01
C SER A 307 -70.15 -8.39 -29.20
N VAL A 308 -69.83 -9.11 -30.29
CA VAL A 308 -68.45 -9.48 -30.64
C VAL A 308 -67.64 -8.23 -31.01
N VAL A 309 -68.19 -7.34 -31.84
CA VAL A 309 -67.53 -6.07 -32.17
C VAL A 309 -67.29 -5.22 -30.92
N SER A 310 -68.24 -5.19 -29.98
CA SER A 310 -68.08 -4.48 -28.71
C SER A 310 -66.96 -5.07 -27.85
N THR A 311 -66.80 -6.40 -27.83
CA THR A 311 -65.69 -7.03 -27.11
C THR A 311 -64.34 -6.75 -27.77
N ASP A 312 -64.30 -6.73 -29.10
CA ASP A 312 -63.09 -6.42 -29.86
C ASP A 312 -62.67 -4.96 -29.63
N VAL A 313 -63.62 -4.01 -29.66
CA VAL A 313 -63.36 -2.59 -29.34
C VAL A 313 -62.84 -2.43 -27.92
N ALA A 314 -63.42 -3.14 -26.94
CA ALA A 314 -62.92 -3.12 -25.57
C ALA A 314 -61.50 -3.70 -25.46
N SER A 315 -61.14 -4.69 -26.29
CA SER A 315 -59.78 -5.22 -26.34
C SER A 315 -58.79 -4.21 -26.96
N CYS A 316 -59.19 -3.51 -28.03
CA CYS A 316 -58.37 -2.46 -28.64
C CYS A 316 -58.12 -1.29 -27.68
N ILE A 317 -59.12 -0.90 -26.88
CA ILE A 317 -58.95 0.14 -25.85
C ILE A 317 -57.89 -0.26 -24.82
N LYS A 318 -57.92 -1.51 -24.34
CA LYS A 318 -56.89 -2.01 -23.41
C LYS A 318 -55.49 -1.96 -24.00
N ILE A 319 -55.34 -2.36 -25.27
CA ILE A 319 -54.04 -2.30 -25.96
C ILE A 319 -53.58 -0.84 -26.10
N LEU A 320 -54.48 0.10 -26.39
CA LEU A 320 -54.14 1.52 -26.45
C LEU A 320 -53.71 2.07 -25.08
N ASP A 321 -54.36 1.66 -23.98
CA ASP A 321 -53.95 2.04 -22.63
C ASP A 321 -52.56 1.48 -22.27
N GLU A 322 -52.27 0.23 -22.66
CA GLU A 322 -50.95 -0.39 -22.49
C GLU A 322 -49.86 0.37 -23.28
N ILE A 323 -50.14 0.70 -24.55
CA ILE A 323 -49.23 1.50 -25.40
C ILE A 323 -49.00 2.89 -24.80
N ALA A 324 -50.05 3.56 -24.30
CA ALA A 324 -49.91 4.86 -23.66
C ALA A 324 -49.03 4.78 -22.40
N ALA A 325 -49.16 3.72 -21.61
CA ALA A 325 -48.31 3.48 -20.45
C ALA A 325 -46.85 3.17 -20.83
N GLU A 326 -46.61 2.46 -21.93
CA GLU A 326 -45.27 2.20 -22.46
C GLU A 326 -44.61 3.47 -23.01
N LEU A 327 -45.36 4.30 -23.75
CA LEU A 327 -44.89 5.61 -24.24
C LEU A 327 -44.47 6.53 -23.09
N ALA A 328 -45.25 6.58 -22.00
CA ALA A 328 -44.90 7.37 -20.83
C ALA A 328 -43.58 6.90 -20.17
N LYS A 329 -43.33 5.58 -20.15
CA LYS A 329 -42.05 5.02 -19.65
C LYS A 329 -40.89 5.34 -20.58
N GLU A 330 -41.11 5.28 -21.90
CA GLU A 330 -40.11 5.64 -22.89
C GLU A 330 -39.69 7.11 -22.76
N GLU A 331 -40.65 8.02 -22.59
CA GLU A 331 -40.36 9.44 -22.35
C GLU A 331 -39.53 9.66 -21.07
N GLU A 332 -39.84 8.94 -19.98
CA GLU A 332 -39.05 9.01 -18.75
C GLU A 332 -37.61 8.49 -18.95
N GLU A 333 -37.44 7.38 -19.66
CA GLU A 333 -36.13 6.82 -19.96
C GLU A 333 -35.33 7.70 -20.93
N LEU A 334 -35.96 8.33 -21.92
CA LEU A 334 -35.33 9.33 -22.78
C LEU A 334 -34.87 10.55 -21.98
N ALA A 335 -35.68 11.03 -21.03
CA ALA A 335 -35.29 12.12 -20.15
C ALA A 335 -34.12 11.74 -19.22
N ARG A 336 -34.09 10.51 -18.70
CA ARG A 336 -32.96 9.98 -17.92
C ARG A 336 -31.69 9.86 -18.77
N ASN A 337 -31.81 9.36 -20.00
CA ASN A 337 -30.70 9.20 -20.93
C ASN A 337 -30.11 10.56 -21.32
N ALA A 338 -30.94 11.57 -21.58
CA ALA A 338 -30.49 12.95 -21.82
C ALA A 338 -29.65 13.49 -20.64
N LYS A 339 -30.15 13.35 -19.40
CA LYS A 339 -29.41 13.76 -18.19
C LYS A 339 -28.09 13.01 -18.03
N GLN A 340 -28.09 11.70 -18.28
CA GLN A 340 -26.87 10.89 -18.21
C GLN A 340 -25.86 11.32 -19.28
N ARG A 341 -26.31 11.60 -20.50
CA ARG A 341 -25.46 12.08 -21.60
C ARG A 341 -24.83 13.43 -21.29
N ASP A 342 -25.59 14.36 -20.71
CA ASP A 342 -25.07 15.66 -20.29
C ASP A 342 -24.03 15.51 -19.17
N ALA A 343 -24.32 14.69 -18.15
CA ALA A 343 -23.37 14.38 -17.08
C ALA A 343 -22.09 13.70 -17.60
N LEU A 344 -22.20 12.84 -18.62
CA LEU A 344 -21.06 12.19 -19.27
C LEU A 344 -20.24 13.20 -20.09
N SER A 345 -20.90 14.15 -20.73
CA SER A 345 -20.25 15.26 -21.45
C SER A 345 -19.47 16.17 -20.49
N GLU A 346 -20.07 16.57 -19.37
CA GLU A 346 -19.41 17.37 -18.32
C GLU A 346 -18.21 16.64 -17.72
N ARG A 347 -18.37 15.36 -17.35
CA ARG A 347 -17.24 14.54 -16.88
C ARG A 347 -16.13 14.40 -17.93
N GLY A 348 -16.49 14.26 -19.20
CA GLY A 348 -15.53 14.21 -20.30
C GLY A 348 -14.76 15.52 -20.46
N ASN A 349 -15.42 16.67 -20.29
CA ASN A 349 -14.77 17.97 -20.33
C ASN A 349 -13.82 18.17 -19.13
N ASN A 350 -14.25 17.80 -17.92
CA ASN A 350 -13.41 17.84 -16.73
C ASN A 350 -12.17 16.94 -16.87
N ALA A 351 -12.34 15.73 -17.41
CA ALA A 351 -11.23 14.81 -17.65
C ALA A 351 -10.19 15.42 -18.62
N ARG A 352 -10.65 16.06 -19.70
CA ARG A 352 -9.76 16.76 -20.65
C ARG A 352 -9.06 17.96 -20.02
N GLU A 353 -9.72 18.67 -19.12
CA GLU A 353 -9.10 19.79 -18.39
C GLU A 353 -8.02 19.29 -17.43
N VAL A 354 -8.29 18.20 -16.70
CA VAL A 354 -7.30 17.54 -15.83
C VAL A 354 -6.12 17.02 -16.66
N GLU A 355 -6.34 16.43 -17.83
CA GLU A 355 -5.26 15.97 -18.71
C GLU A 355 -4.40 17.15 -19.23
N ARG A 356 -5.01 18.30 -19.51
CA ARG A 356 -4.28 19.53 -19.87
C ARG A 356 -3.45 20.07 -18.71
N THR A 357 -3.99 20.06 -17.48
CA THR A 357 -3.23 20.51 -16.31
C THR A 357 -2.10 19.52 -15.97
N GLU A 358 -2.33 18.22 -16.10
CA GLU A 358 -1.31 17.19 -15.92
C GLU A 358 -0.16 17.34 -16.92
N THR A 359 -0.47 17.52 -18.21
CA THR A 359 0.55 17.73 -19.24
C THR A 359 1.35 19.02 -19.02
N MET A 360 0.69 20.10 -18.57
CA MET A 360 1.36 21.34 -18.18
C MET A 360 2.30 21.12 -16.98
N LEU A 361 1.84 20.44 -15.92
CA LEU A 361 2.63 20.16 -14.73
C LEU A 361 3.81 19.24 -15.05
N LYS A 362 3.64 18.22 -15.89
CA LYS A 362 4.75 17.37 -16.37
C LYS A 362 5.82 18.19 -17.10
N ARG A 363 5.42 19.14 -17.95
CA ARG A 363 6.39 20.04 -18.61
C ARG A 363 7.13 20.92 -17.60
N GLN A 364 6.43 21.45 -16.59
CA GLN A 364 7.08 22.23 -15.53
C GLN A 364 8.05 21.37 -14.73
N LEU A 365 7.65 20.16 -14.36
CA LEU A 365 8.50 19.20 -13.65
C LEU A 365 9.77 18.90 -14.46
N ASN A 366 9.64 18.58 -15.75
CA ASN A 366 10.78 18.33 -16.63
C ASN A 366 11.74 19.53 -16.70
N LYS A 367 11.20 20.76 -16.76
CA LYS A 367 12.02 21.98 -16.73
C LYS A 367 12.78 22.14 -15.42
N TRP A 368 12.16 21.79 -14.29
CA TRP A 368 12.80 21.83 -12.97
C TRP A 368 13.83 20.72 -12.79
N THR A 369 13.57 19.50 -13.29
CA THR A 369 14.52 18.40 -13.26
C THR A 369 15.75 18.71 -14.10
N GLU A 370 15.59 19.22 -15.33
CA GLU A 370 16.71 19.65 -16.17
C GLU A 370 17.55 20.76 -15.49
N ARG A 371 16.88 21.73 -14.85
CA ARG A 371 17.57 22.79 -14.11
C ARG A 371 18.36 22.22 -12.93
N THR A 372 17.78 21.27 -12.22
CA THR A 372 18.43 20.61 -11.07
C THR A 372 19.61 19.76 -11.52
N GLU A 373 19.48 19.06 -12.64
CA GLU A 373 20.53 18.25 -13.23
C GLU A 373 21.71 19.11 -13.70
N LYS A 374 21.44 20.22 -14.41
CA LYS A 374 22.48 21.20 -14.77
C LYS A 374 23.21 21.78 -13.55
N LEU A 375 22.49 22.07 -12.47
CA LEU A 375 23.10 22.55 -11.22
C LEU A 375 23.97 21.47 -10.56
N ARG A 376 23.52 20.20 -10.58
CA ARG A 376 24.32 19.07 -10.09
C ARG A 376 25.56 18.84 -10.93
N GLU A 377 25.46 18.89 -12.26
CA GLU A 377 26.60 18.80 -13.17
C GLU A 377 27.60 19.93 -12.93
N GLN A 378 27.14 21.18 -12.83
CA GLN A 378 28.00 22.32 -12.52
C GLN A 378 28.68 22.17 -11.15
N SER A 379 27.96 21.69 -10.13
CA SER A 379 28.53 21.43 -8.81
C SER A 379 29.59 20.32 -8.88
N ASN A 380 29.30 19.23 -9.59
CA ASN A 380 30.24 18.12 -9.78
C ASN A 380 31.48 18.56 -10.56
N GLN A 381 31.31 19.38 -11.60
CA GLN A 381 32.41 19.92 -12.39
C GLN A 381 33.31 20.83 -11.54
N LYS A 382 32.73 21.75 -10.77
CA LYS A 382 33.48 22.58 -9.81
C LYS A 382 34.20 21.75 -8.75
N ALA A 383 33.58 20.68 -8.27
CA ALA A 383 34.20 19.77 -7.30
C ALA A 383 35.38 19.00 -7.93
N ARG A 384 35.29 18.60 -9.20
CA ARG A 384 36.40 17.98 -9.95
C ARG A 384 37.54 18.96 -10.16
N GLU A 385 37.26 20.17 -10.66
CA GLU A 385 38.26 21.22 -10.85
C GLU A 385 38.95 21.60 -9.54
N ALA A 386 38.21 21.67 -8.43
CA ALA A 386 38.77 21.92 -7.10
C ALA A 386 39.69 20.77 -6.64
N LYS A 387 39.31 19.51 -6.91
CA LYS A 387 40.16 18.35 -6.62
C LYS A 387 41.44 18.36 -7.46
N GLU A 388 41.34 18.63 -8.76
CA GLU A 388 42.51 18.72 -9.66
C GLU A 388 43.46 19.82 -9.19
N LYS A 389 42.96 21.03 -8.94
CA LYS A 389 43.77 22.12 -8.37
C LYS A 389 44.40 21.74 -7.03
N MET A 390 43.68 21.01 -6.18
CA MET A 390 44.25 20.53 -4.91
C MET A 390 45.38 19.52 -5.14
N HIS A 391 45.25 18.63 -6.12
CA HIS A 391 46.31 17.69 -6.50
C HIS A 391 47.53 18.41 -7.09
N GLU A 392 47.33 19.39 -7.97
CA GLU A 392 48.39 20.24 -8.51
C GLU A 392 49.10 21.01 -7.40
N LEU A 393 48.36 21.65 -6.49
CA LEU A 393 48.95 22.37 -5.36
C LEU A 393 49.77 21.45 -4.45
N ARG A 394 49.27 20.23 -4.19
CA ARG A 394 50.01 19.22 -3.40
C ARG A 394 51.29 18.78 -4.11
N ALA A 395 51.26 18.60 -5.43
CA ALA A 395 52.43 18.24 -6.21
C ALA A 395 53.48 19.36 -6.19
N VAL A 396 53.06 20.62 -6.40
CA VAL A 396 53.95 21.79 -6.30
C VAL A 396 54.50 21.94 -4.89
N HIS A 397 53.66 21.78 -3.86
CA HIS A 397 54.13 21.86 -2.48
C HIS A 397 55.17 20.77 -2.18
N LYS A 398 54.96 19.54 -2.68
CA LYS A 398 55.92 18.45 -2.55
C LYS A 398 57.24 18.77 -3.23
N GLN A 399 57.21 19.26 -4.47
CA GLN A 399 58.43 19.71 -5.19
C GLN A 399 59.14 20.83 -4.45
N LEU A 400 58.40 21.82 -3.94
CA LEU A 400 58.98 22.94 -3.18
C LEU A 400 59.63 22.46 -1.88
N THR A 401 59.03 21.49 -1.18
CA THR A 401 59.63 20.89 0.01
C THR A 401 60.87 20.08 -0.34
N GLU A 402 60.86 19.31 -1.43
CA GLU A 402 62.04 18.58 -1.91
C GLU A 402 63.17 19.56 -2.25
N GLU A 403 62.91 20.61 -3.03
CA GLU A 403 63.88 21.67 -3.32
C GLU A 403 64.41 22.36 -2.06
N GLN A 404 63.55 22.66 -1.07
CA GLN A 404 63.98 23.26 0.19
C GLN A 404 64.89 22.31 0.98
N THR A 405 64.60 21.01 0.99
CA THR A 405 65.46 20.01 1.64
C THR A 405 66.79 19.85 0.92
N GLU A 406 66.81 19.89 -0.42
CA GLU A 406 68.03 19.82 -1.21
C GLU A 406 68.89 21.07 -1.03
N LYS A 407 68.29 22.26 -1.15
CA LYS A 407 68.96 23.54 -0.85
C LYS A 407 69.45 23.58 0.60
N GLY A 408 68.69 23.03 1.56
CA GLY A 408 69.13 22.88 2.94
C GLY A 408 70.38 22.01 3.07
N LYS A 409 70.42 20.85 2.40
CA LYS A 409 71.60 19.98 2.36
C LYS A 409 72.80 20.65 1.68
N GLU A 410 72.59 21.34 0.56
CA GLU A 410 73.65 22.07 -0.14
C GLU A 410 74.20 23.22 0.71
N MET A 411 73.33 23.97 1.40
CA MET A 411 73.71 25.02 2.33
C MET A 411 74.51 24.46 3.50
N GLU A 412 74.14 23.29 4.03
CA GLU A 412 74.89 22.63 5.10
C GLU A 412 76.29 22.19 4.62
N VAL A 413 76.39 21.62 3.42
CA VAL A 413 77.68 21.27 2.80
C VAL A 413 78.54 22.52 2.58
N ARG A 414 77.94 23.63 2.11
CA ARG A 414 78.66 24.91 1.95
C ARG A 414 79.09 25.48 3.30
N ARG A 415 78.25 25.43 4.34
CA ARG A 415 78.58 25.84 5.70
C ARG A 415 79.80 25.06 6.22
N VAL A 416 79.77 23.73 6.12
CA VAL A 416 80.89 22.87 6.53
C VAL A 416 82.16 23.21 5.74
N ARG A 417 82.05 23.49 4.43
CA ARG A 417 83.20 23.88 3.61
C ARG A 417 83.76 25.25 4.01
N ILE A 418 82.90 26.22 4.31
CA ILE A 418 83.27 27.54 4.82
C ILE A 418 83.99 27.39 6.16
N GLU A 419 83.42 26.65 7.11
CA GLU A 419 84.04 26.37 8.42
C GLU A 419 85.41 25.70 8.27
N GLN A 420 85.56 24.74 7.35
CA GLN A 420 86.86 24.13 7.06
C GLN A 420 87.86 25.12 6.47
N THR A 421 87.43 26.03 5.59
CA THR A 421 88.31 27.07 5.03
C THR A 421 88.65 28.14 6.05
N GLU A 422 87.74 28.53 6.92
CA GLU A 422 87.98 29.47 8.02
C GLU A 422 88.99 28.89 9.01
N LYS A 423 88.85 27.60 9.35
CA LYS A 423 89.85 26.90 10.17
C LYS A 423 91.22 26.89 9.51
N LYS A 424 91.31 26.56 8.22
CA LYS A 424 92.58 26.63 7.47
C LYS A 424 93.18 28.03 7.42
N MET A 425 92.36 29.08 7.29
CA MET A 425 92.82 30.46 7.33
C MET A 425 93.36 30.84 8.71
N LEU A 426 92.70 30.38 9.79
CA LEU A 426 93.19 30.56 11.15
C LEU A 426 94.55 29.86 11.35
N ASP A 427 94.66 28.59 10.94
CA ASP A 427 95.90 27.83 11.04
C ASP A 427 97.04 28.49 10.22
N LEU A 428 96.74 28.98 9.01
CA LEU A 428 97.70 29.73 8.18
C LEU A 428 98.10 31.07 8.81
N LYS A 429 97.14 31.78 9.40
CA LYS A 429 97.42 33.05 10.08
C LYS A 429 98.32 32.83 11.29
N GLU A 430 98.06 31.80 12.08
CA GLU A 430 98.91 31.40 13.21
C GLU A 430 100.33 31.00 12.73
N ASN A 431 100.44 30.27 11.63
CA ASN A 431 101.74 29.94 11.03
C ASN A 431 102.50 31.18 10.54
N ILE A 432 101.83 32.12 9.87
CA ILE A 432 102.45 33.37 9.43
C ILE A 432 102.86 34.22 10.64
N GLU A 433 102.04 34.30 11.68
CA GLU A 433 102.39 35.00 12.93
C GLU A 433 103.64 34.37 13.57
N ASN A 434 103.73 33.04 13.58
CA ASN A 434 104.91 32.30 14.06
C ASN A 434 106.16 32.55 13.18
N GLU A 435 106.03 32.54 11.86
CA GLU A 435 107.12 32.85 10.92
C GLU A 435 107.59 34.29 11.04
N VAL A 436 106.66 35.25 11.17
CA VAL A 436 106.98 36.66 11.42
C VAL A 436 107.69 36.80 12.76
N HIS A 437 107.24 36.11 13.81
CA HIS A 437 107.91 36.12 15.11
C HIS A 437 109.34 35.58 15.01
N SER A 438 109.52 34.45 14.32
CA SER A 438 110.83 33.83 14.07
C SER A 438 111.75 34.75 13.25
N ALA A 439 111.25 35.35 12.17
CA ALA A 439 112.01 36.31 11.37
C ALA A 439 112.35 37.58 12.16
N HIS A 440 111.48 38.04 13.06
CA HIS A 440 111.76 39.16 13.97
C HIS A 440 112.84 38.81 14.99
N GLU A 441 112.85 37.58 15.51
CA GLU A 441 113.92 37.09 16.36
C GLU A 441 115.26 36.99 15.63
N GLU A 442 115.27 36.48 14.39
CA GLU A 442 116.48 36.44 13.57
C GLU A 442 116.98 37.84 13.19
N TYR A 443 116.08 38.76 12.86
CA TYR A 443 116.41 40.16 12.64
C TYR A 443 117.04 40.79 13.89
N ARG A 444 116.48 40.56 15.07
CA ARG A 444 117.07 41.01 16.35
C ARG A 444 118.45 40.40 16.61
N LYS A 445 118.65 39.12 16.26
CA LYS A 445 119.97 38.48 16.37
C LYS A 445 120.98 39.11 15.41
N MET A 446 120.60 39.40 14.17
CA MET A 446 121.46 40.13 13.22
C MET A 446 121.74 41.56 13.67
N GLU A 447 120.74 42.28 14.20
CA GLU A 447 120.92 43.63 14.75
C GLU A 447 121.88 43.61 15.94
N ALA A 448 121.81 42.59 16.81
CA ALA A 448 122.77 42.37 17.88
C ALA A 448 124.17 42.04 17.34
N HIS A 449 124.28 41.22 16.29
CA HIS A 449 125.56 40.93 15.62
C HIS A 449 126.18 42.16 14.96
N ILE A 450 125.38 43.03 14.33
CA ILE A 450 125.86 44.29 13.73
C ILE A 450 126.30 45.26 14.84
N LYS A 451 125.56 45.36 15.94
CA LYS A 451 125.98 46.17 17.10
C LYS A 451 127.28 45.64 17.72
N LEU A 452 127.45 44.32 17.81
CA LEU A 452 128.70 43.69 18.23
C LEU A 452 129.85 43.98 17.26
N TYR A 453 129.62 43.89 15.95
CA TYR A 453 130.63 44.20 14.93
C TYR A 453 131.02 45.68 14.92
N ILE A 454 130.06 46.59 15.12
CA ILE A 454 130.34 48.03 15.29
C ILE A 454 131.16 48.26 16.57
N ALA A 455 130.82 47.60 17.68
CA ALA A 455 131.59 47.69 18.92
C ALA A 455 133.02 47.11 18.78
N GLU A 456 133.20 46.02 18.03
CA GLU A 456 134.51 45.42 17.74
C GLU A 456 135.35 46.29 16.78
N MET A 457 134.70 46.94 15.80
CA MET A 457 135.34 47.93 14.91
C MET A 457 135.75 49.21 15.66
N GLU A 458 134.92 49.70 16.58
CA GLU A 458 135.26 50.84 17.45
C GLU A 458 136.43 50.52 18.40
N GLN A 459 136.59 49.25 18.82
CA GLN A 459 137.75 48.78 19.60
C GLN A 459 139.03 48.58 18.77
N ALA A 460 138.96 48.45 17.45
CA ALA A 460 140.12 48.31 16.58
C ALA A 460 140.72 49.66 16.10
N ILE A 461 140.06 50.78 16.42
CA ILE A 461 140.45 52.15 16.02
C ILE A 461 140.98 52.98 17.23
N ALA A 462 141.06 52.39 18.43
CA ALA A 462 141.70 52.94 19.62
C ALA A 462 142.90 52.09 20.05
#